data_AF-A0A2V6QGM9-F1
#
_entry.id   AF-A0A2V6QGM9-F1
#
_cell.length_a   1.000
_cell.length_b   1.000
_cell.length_c   1.000
_cell.angle_alpha   90.00
_cell.angle_beta   90.00
_cell.angle_gamma   90.00
#
_symmetry.space_group_name_H-M   'P 1'
#
loop_
_entity.id
_entity.type
_entity.pdbx_description
1 polymer ?
#
loop_
_entity_poly.entity_id
_entity_poly.type
_entity_poly.pdbx_seq_one_letter_code
_entity_poly.pdbx_strand_id
1 'polypeptide(L)'
;MSREERVYNVGRKLKFTLTEDHLIEDGSRGVSHWRQAWPLQQLSPEVESQTGRPQGTMERLIGGVTIFALGIIVYFSDFNTNVPLLAPLLSVVGLIVMGRGLKTLRVETWTTIRKWDGTAATSFSHRNCSPAERGAFEEAFAETVRHIRRTRGADQ
;
A
#
# COMPACT_ATOMS: atom_id res chain seq x y z
N MET A 1 0.89 21.55 -28.83
CA MET A 1 0.76 20.08 -28.91
C MET A 1 0.06 19.63 -27.64
N SER A 2 -0.96 18.78 -27.78
CA SER A 2 -1.85 18.40 -26.68
C SER A 2 -1.06 17.71 -25.57
N ARG A 3 -1.11 18.24 -24.34
CA ARG A 3 -0.60 17.57 -23.14
C ARG A 3 -1.41 16.29 -22.97
N GLU A 4 -0.91 15.16 -23.49
CA GLU A 4 -1.56 13.86 -23.27
C GLU A 4 -1.31 13.44 -21.81
N GLU A 5 -2.14 13.94 -20.90
CA GLU A 5 -2.23 13.41 -19.55
C GLU A 5 -3.00 12.08 -19.62
N ARG A 6 -2.33 10.98 -19.29
CA ARG A 6 -2.96 9.65 -19.25
C ARG A 6 -3.21 9.27 -17.80
N VAL A 7 -4.48 9.04 -17.47
CA VAL A 7 -4.91 8.69 -16.11
C VAL A 7 -5.19 7.20 -16.00
N TYR A 8 -4.61 6.57 -14.99
CA TYR A 8 -4.72 5.14 -14.72
C TYR A 8 -5.27 4.90 -13.31
N ASN A 9 -6.35 4.12 -13.21
CA ASN A 9 -6.95 3.73 -11.94
C ASN A 9 -6.29 2.45 -11.41
N VAL A 10 -5.13 2.60 -10.76
CA VAL A 10 -4.34 1.46 -10.25
C VAL A 10 -4.81 0.94 -8.89
N GLY A 11 -5.98 1.37 -8.41
CA GLY A 11 -6.59 0.89 -7.19
C GLY A 11 -7.92 1.59 -6.89
N ARG A 12 -8.71 1.02 -5.98
CA ARG A 12 -10.02 1.56 -5.58
C ARG A 12 -9.99 3.02 -5.12
N LYS A 13 -8.86 3.48 -4.58
CA LYS A 13 -8.65 4.83 -4.04
C LYS A 13 -7.29 5.41 -4.41
N LEU A 14 -6.67 4.91 -5.48
CA LEU A 14 -5.35 5.32 -5.92
C LEU A 14 -5.37 5.51 -7.44
N LYS A 15 -4.91 6.67 -7.90
CA LYS A 15 -4.81 7.04 -9.30
C LYS A 15 -3.39 7.47 -9.60
N PHE A 16 -2.89 7.04 -10.75
CA PHE A 16 -1.67 7.59 -11.33
C PHE A 16 -2.02 8.39 -12.57
N THR A 17 -1.50 9.60 -12.65
CA THR A 17 -1.54 10.41 -13.86
C THR A 17 -0.13 10.49 -14.41
N LEU A 18 0.06 9.94 -15.60
CA LEU A 18 1.30 10.00 -16.34
C LEU A 18 1.27 11.23 -17.24
N THR A 19 2.24 12.12 -17.03
CA THR A 19 2.45 13.33 -17.83
C THR A 19 3.77 13.20 -18.60
N GLU A 20 4.13 14.21 -19.39
CA GLU A 20 5.38 14.19 -20.18
C GLU A 20 6.66 14.20 -19.33
N ASP A 21 6.59 14.62 -18.07
CA ASP A 21 7.76 14.81 -17.22
C ASP A 21 7.58 14.30 -15.78
N HIS A 22 6.34 14.11 -15.32
CA HIS A 22 6.03 13.62 -13.98
C HIS A 22 5.09 12.42 -13.98
N LEU A 23 5.28 11.55 -12.99
CA LEU A 23 4.28 10.62 -12.50
C LEU A 23 3.59 11.24 -11.28
N ILE A 24 2.30 11.52 -11.38
CA ILE A 24 1.51 12.07 -10.29
C ILE A 24 0.70 10.95 -9.65
N GLU A 25 0.89 10.77 -8.35
CA GLU A 25 0.12 9.90 -7.49
C GLU A 25 -0.96 10.69 -6.77
N ASP A 26 -2.21 10.26 -6.88
CA ASP A 26 -3.35 10.80 -6.15
C ASP A 26 -4.07 9.68 -5.40
N GLY A 27 -4.13 9.76 -4.08
CA GLY A 27 -4.71 8.70 -3.25
C GLY A 27 -5.51 9.19 -2.05
N SER A 28 -6.37 8.32 -1.51
CA SER A 28 -7.11 8.59 -0.28
C SER A 28 -7.16 7.40 0.69
N ARG A 29 -7.03 7.69 1.99
CA ARG A 29 -7.02 6.70 3.08
C ARG A 29 -7.83 7.23 4.26
N GLY A 30 -9.06 6.75 4.38
CA GLY A 30 -10.00 7.30 5.36
C GLY A 30 -10.38 8.72 4.95
N VAL A 31 -10.08 9.70 5.82
CA VAL A 31 -10.29 11.13 5.58
C VAL A 31 -9.07 11.83 4.97
N SER A 32 -7.89 11.20 4.98
CA SER A 32 -6.69 11.80 4.40
C SER A 32 -6.65 11.60 2.89
N HIS A 33 -6.23 12.65 2.21
CA HIS A 33 -5.93 12.67 0.79
C HIS A 33 -4.46 13.04 0.65
N TRP A 34 -3.75 12.40 -0.27
CA TRP A 34 -2.38 12.78 -0.62
C TRP A 34 -2.26 12.91 -2.13
N ARG A 35 -1.36 13.82 -2.51
CA ARG A 35 -0.94 14.02 -3.88
C ARG A 35 0.58 14.14 -3.89
N GLN A 36 1.25 13.33 -4.70
CA GLN A 36 2.70 13.35 -4.81
C GLN A 36 3.12 13.29 -6.27
N ALA A 37 4.06 14.14 -6.67
CA ALA A 37 4.59 14.17 -8.03
C ALA A 37 6.05 13.68 -8.02
N TRP A 38 6.35 12.74 -8.91
CA TRP A 38 7.67 12.17 -9.09
C TRP A 38 8.20 12.52 -10.47
N PRO A 39 9.36 13.21 -10.58
CA PRO A 39 9.98 13.47 -11.88
C PRO A 39 10.36 12.16 -12.56
N LEU A 40 9.91 11.93 -13.80
CA LEU A 40 10.14 10.70 -14.55
C LEU A 40 11.63 10.42 -14.79
N GLN A 41 12.45 11.47 -14.85
CA GLN A 41 13.91 11.37 -14.96
C GLN A 41 14.54 10.64 -13.76
N GLN A 42 13.93 10.73 -12.57
CA GLN A 42 14.45 10.09 -11.35
C GLN A 42 13.98 8.65 -11.20
N LEU A 43 13.03 8.20 -12.02
CA LEU A 43 12.42 6.88 -11.91
C LEU A 43 13.09 5.87 -12.84
N SER A 44 13.10 4.61 -12.41
CA SER A 44 13.47 3.45 -13.22
C SER A 44 12.33 3.05 -14.16
N PRO A 45 12.58 2.73 -15.44
CA PRO A 45 11.58 2.20 -16.36
C PRO A 45 11.19 0.76 -16.01
N GLU A 46 12.01 0.09 -15.19
CA GLU A 46 11.73 -1.26 -14.72
C GLU A 46 10.81 -1.18 -13.51
N VAL A 47 9.65 -1.82 -13.64
CA VAL A 47 8.66 -1.95 -12.57
C VAL A 47 8.79 -3.34 -11.97
N GLU A 48 8.97 -3.41 -10.66
CA GLU A 48 9.12 -4.68 -9.96
C GLU A 48 7.77 -5.14 -9.40
N SER A 49 7.42 -6.39 -9.69
CA SER A 49 6.32 -7.08 -9.00
C SER A 49 6.87 -7.79 -7.78
N GLN A 50 6.44 -7.37 -6.59
CA GLN A 50 6.78 -8.02 -5.33
C GLN A 50 5.54 -8.70 -4.75
N THR A 51 5.69 -9.91 -4.25
CA THR A 51 4.61 -10.68 -3.63
C THR A 51 4.98 -10.98 -2.20
N GLY A 52 4.08 -10.68 -1.27
CA GLY A 52 4.35 -10.85 0.15
C GLY A 52 3.12 -10.68 1.01
N ARG A 53 3.33 -10.62 2.33
CA ARG A 53 2.26 -10.28 3.27
C ARG A 53 2.37 -8.80 3.63
N PRO A 54 1.23 -8.09 3.76
CA PRO A 54 1.21 -6.73 4.30
C PRO A 54 2.01 -6.63 5.60
N GLN A 55 2.86 -5.59 5.70
CA GLN A 55 3.66 -5.31 6.89
C GLN A 55 2.77 -5.16 8.14
N GLY A 56 3.29 -5.61 9.29
CA GLY A 56 2.59 -5.55 10.57
C GLY A 56 1.46 -6.59 10.74
N THR A 57 1.27 -7.52 9.79
CA THR A 57 0.27 -8.59 9.95
C THR A 57 0.58 -9.48 11.17
N MET A 58 1.84 -9.85 11.36
CA MET A 58 2.24 -10.67 12.50
C MET A 58 2.11 -9.91 13.82
N GLU A 59 2.51 -8.64 13.84
CA GLU A 59 2.37 -7.76 15.02
C GLU A 59 0.91 -7.60 15.44
N ARG A 60 -0.01 -7.44 14.48
CA ARG A 60 -1.46 -7.36 14.77
C ARG A 60 -2.01 -8.66 15.32
N LEU A 61 -1.56 -9.81 14.80
CA LEU A 61 -1.97 -11.11 15.33
C LEU A 61 -1.45 -11.32 16.75
N ILE A 62 -0.15 -11.08 16.97
CA ILE A 62 0.47 -11.18 18.30
C ILE A 62 -0.24 -10.25 19.28
N GLY A 63 -0.41 -8.97 18.93
CA GLY A 63 -1.11 -8.01 19.78
C GLY A 63 -2.56 -8.42 20.08
N GLY A 64 -3.29 -8.93 19.09
CA GLY A 64 -4.65 -9.45 19.29
C GLY A 64 -4.70 -10.62 20.28
N VAL A 65 -3.77 -11.59 20.15
CA VAL A 65 -3.64 -12.73 21.06
C VAL A 65 -3.26 -12.26 22.47
N THR A 66 -2.30 -11.34 22.60
CA THR A 66 -1.89 -10.79 23.90
C THR A 66 -3.05 -10.11 24.62
N ILE A 67 -3.81 -9.25 23.92
CA ILE A 67 -4.98 -8.56 24.50
C ILE A 67 -6.05 -9.56 24.91
N PHE A 68 -6.31 -10.58 24.08
CA PHE A 68 -7.27 -11.64 24.41
C PHE A 68 -6.84 -12.45 25.64
N ALA A 69 -5.57 -12.83 25.72
CA ALA A 69 -5.00 -13.53 26.88
C ALA A 69 -5.10 -12.69 28.16
N LEU A 70 -4.85 -11.37 28.08
CA LEU A 70 -5.08 -10.46 29.21
C LEU A 70 -6.55 -10.45 29.64
N GLY A 71 -7.50 -10.49 28.69
CA GLY A 71 -8.92 -10.63 29.01
C GLY A 71 -9.24 -11.89 29.82
N ILE A 72 -8.64 -13.03 29.45
CA ILE A 72 -8.77 -14.30 30.19
C ILE A 72 -8.14 -14.19 31.58
N ILE A 73 -6.94 -13.63 31.70
CA ILE A 73 -6.26 -13.45 32.98
C ILE A 73 -7.10 -12.57 33.91
N VAL A 74 -7.61 -11.44 33.41
CA VAL A 74 -8.46 -10.53 34.19
C VAL A 74 -9.71 -11.25 34.67
N TYR A 75 -10.35 -12.08 33.82
CA TYR A 75 -11.56 -12.82 34.17
C TYR A 75 -11.38 -13.74 35.39
N PHE A 76 -10.24 -14.42 35.48
CA PHE A 76 -9.91 -15.31 36.60
C PHE A 76 -9.24 -14.60 37.79
N SER A 77 -8.97 -13.31 37.68
CA SER A 77 -8.36 -12.52 38.74
C SER A 77 -9.40 -11.79 39.60
N ASP A 78 -8.96 -11.34 40.78
CA ASP A 78 -9.78 -10.50 41.67
C ASP A 78 -10.17 -9.15 41.06
N PHE A 79 -9.56 -8.74 39.94
CA PHE A 79 -9.98 -7.55 39.20
C PHE A 79 -11.37 -7.71 38.58
N ASN A 80 -11.79 -8.92 38.21
CA ASN A 80 -13.11 -9.14 37.64
C ASN A 80 -14.23 -8.77 38.61
N THR A 81 -14.01 -8.98 39.91
CA THR A 81 -14.96 -8.62 40.97
C THR A 81 -15.09 -7.10 41.11
N ASN A 82 -14.02 -6.34 40.85
CA ASN A 82 -14.00 -4.89 40.94
C ASN A 82 -14.45 -4.21 39.64
N VAL A 83 -14.12 -4.79 38.49
CA VAL A 83 -14.39 -4.25 37.15
C VAL A 83 -14.84 -5.38 36.20
N PRO A 84 -16.10 -5.85 36.31
CA PRO A 84 -16.58 -7.04 35.59
C PRO A 84 -16.65 -6.84 34.07
N LEU A 85 -16.67 -5.59 33.59
CA LEU A 85 -16.70 -5.28 32.15
C LEU A 85 -15.30 -5.29 31.50
N LEU A 86 -14.22 -5.30 32.27
CA LEU A 86 -12.86 -5.21 31.72
C LEU A 86 -12.49 -6.48 30.94
N ALA A 87 -12.76 -7.66 31.50
CA ALA A 87 -12.52 -8.95 30.86
C ALA A 87 -13.27 -9.12 29.52
N PRO A 88 -14.60 -8.90 29.43
CA PRO A 88 -15.31 -9.01 28.16
C PRO A 88 -14.88 -7.94 27.16
N LEU A 89 -14.58 -6.71 27.60
CA LEU A 89 -14.06 -5.65 26.72
C LEU A 89 -12.72 -6.04 26.09
N LEU A 90 -11.75 -6.48 26.89
CA LEU A 90 -10.45 -6.92 26.41
C LEU A 90 -10.59 -8.12 25.46
N SER A 91 -11.46 -9.08 25.79
CA SER A 91 -11.71 -10.25 24.95
C SER A 91 -12.26 -9.86 23.57
N VAL A 92 -13.25 -8.96 23.53
CA VAL A 92 -13.83 -8.45 22.28
C VAL A 92 -12.81 -7.65 21.47
N VAL A 93 -12.05 -6.77 22.12
CA VAL A 93 -11.00 -5.98 21.45
C VAL A 93 -9.93 -6.90 20.87
N GLY A 94 -9.46 -7.89 21.63
CA GLY A 94 -8.48 -8.89 21.18
C GLY A 94 -8.98 -9.66 19.95
N LEU A 95 -10.24 -10.13 19.97
CA LEU A 95 -10.86 -10.81 18.83
C LEU A 95 -10.99 -9.91 17.59
N ILE A 96 -11.36 -8.63 17.76
CA ILE A 96 -11.47 -7.68 16.64
C ILE A 96 -10.08 -7.44 16.02
N VAL A 97 -9.06 -7.23 16.84
CA VAL A 97 -7.69 -7.01 16.39
C VAL A 97 -7.16 -8.25 15.66
N MET A 98 -7.37 -9.44 16.24
CA MET A 98 -6.99 -10.71 15.62
C MET A 98 -7.72 -10.96 14.30
N GLY A 99 -9.04 -10.75 14.26
CA GLY A 99 -9.85 -10.87 13.05
C GLY A 99 -9.43 -9.91 11.93
N ARG A 100 -9.00 -8.69 12.28
CA ARG A 100 -8.40 -7.75 11.32
C ARG A 100 -7.04 -8.23 10.84
N GLY A 101 -6.21 -8.79 11.71
CA GLY A 101 -4.92 -9.41 11.35
C GLY A 101 -5.07 -10.62 10.41
N LEU A 102 -6.08 -11.45 10.64
CA LEU A 102 -6.39 -12.58 9.76
C LEU A 102 -6.74 -12.12 8.33
N LYS A 103 -7.47 -11.01 8.18
CA LYS A 103 -7.77 -10.43 6.85
C LYS A 103 -6.52 -9.92 6.12
N THR A 104 -5.41 -9.67 6.82
CA THR A 104 -4.14 -9.24 6.22
C THR A 104 -3.13 -10.38 6.05
N LEU A 105 -3.48 -11.63 6.42
CA LEU A 105 -2.65 -12.80 6.11
C LEU A 105 -2.62 -13.17 4.64
N ARG A 106 -3.60 -12.68 3.86
CA ARG A 106 -3.66 -12.94 2.44
C ARG A 106 -2.42 -12.36 1.76
N VAL A 107 -1.70 -13.22 1.05
CA VAL A 107 -0.60 -12.82 0.20
C VAL A 107 -1.13 -11.84 -0.84
N GLU A 108 -0.44 -10.72 -0.98
CA GLU A 108 -0.78 -9.64 -1.87
C GLU A 108 0.43 -9.34 -2.75
N THR A 109 0.15 -8.94 -3.99
CA THR A 109 1.17 -8.56 -4.96
C THR A 109 1.07 -7.08 -5.20
N TRP A 110 2.22 -6.42 -5.25
CA TRP A 110 2.35 -5.00 -5.49
C TRP A 110 3.28 -4.76 -6.66
N THR A 111 2.97 -3.75 -7.45
CA THR A 111 3.93 -3.17 -8.40
C THR A 111 4.62 -2.01 -7.70
N THR A 112 5.95 -2.07 -7.65
CA THR A 112 6.80 -1.04 -7.03
C THR A 112 7.56 -0.30 -8.11
N ILE A 113 7.40 1.02 -8.11
CA ILE A 113 8.15 1.94 -8.95
C ILE A 113 9.35 2.42 -8.14
N ARG A 114 10.55 2.15 -8.65
CA ARG A 114 11.80 2.53 -8.00
C ARG A 114 12.42 3.74 -8.67
N LYS A 115 13.27 4.44 -7.90
CA LYS A 115 14.23 5.39 -8.42
C LYS A 115 15.46 4.65 -8.95
N TRP A 116 16.33 5.39 -9.64
CA TRP A 116 17.60 4.85 -10.15
C TRP A 116 18.56 4.34 -9.07
N ASP A 117 18.56 4.96 -7.91
CA ASP A 117 19.36 4.53 -6.76
C ASP A 117 18.83 3.23 -6.10
N GLY A 118 17.78 2.64 -6.69
CA GLY A 118 17.12 1.45 -6.19
C GLY A 118 16.14 1.71 -5.05
N THR A 119 15.99 2.95 -4.58
CA THR A 119 14.99 3.28 -3.54
C THR A 119 13.57 3.20 -4.10
N ALA A 120 12.62 2.77 -3.27
CA ALA A 120 11.21 2.76 -3.67
C ALA A 120 10.68 4.19 -3.72
N ALA A 121 10.14 4.60 -4.87
CA ALA A 121 9.44 5.87 -5.01
C ALA A 121 7.99 5.71 -4.56
N THR A 122 7.27 4.77 -5.18
CA THR A 122 5.87 4.48 -4.86
C THR A 122 5.53 3.03 -5.19
N SER A 123 4.43 2.52 -4.65
CA SER A 123 3.92 1.20 -4.97
C SER A 123 2.40 1.15 -4.90
N PHE A 124 1.82 0.23 -5.66
CA PHE A 124 0.37 -0.01 -5.65
C PHE A 124 0.05 -1.50 -5.62
N SER A 125 -1.06 -1.84 -4.98
CA SER A 125 -1.52 -3.23 -4.85
C SER A 125 -2.33 -3.66 -6.07
N HIS A 126 -2.10 -4.89 -6.52
CA HIS A 126 -2.87 -5.53 -7.59
C HIS A 126 -4.30 -5.89 -7.15
N ARG A 127 -4.57 -5.94 -5.84
CA ARG A 127 -5.83 -6.46 -5.28
C ARG A 127 -7.08 -5.72 -5.79
N ASN A 128 -6.95 -4.41 -6.06
CA ASN A 128 -8.07 -3.56 -6.48
C ASN A 128 -7.81 -2.89 -7.83
N CYS A 129 -6.89 -3.43 -8.63
CA CYS A 129 -6.56 -2.94 -9.96
C CYS A 129 -6.95 -4.01 -10.97
N SER A 130 -7.57 -3.63 -12.10
CA SER A 130 -7.80 -4.59 -13.17
C SER A 130 -6.45 -4.99 -13.79
N PRO A 131 -6.24 -6.27 -14.18
CA PRO A 131 -5.01 -6.68 -14.85
C PRO A 131 -4.73 -5.92 -16.15
N ALA A 132 -5.80 -5.53 -16.87
CA ALA A 132 -5.71 -4.76 -18.10
C ALA A 132 -5.25 -3.31 -17.85
N GLU A 133 -5.86 -2.59 -16.89
CA GLU A 133 -5.40 -1.24 -16.55
C GLU A 133 -3.98 -1.24 -15.98
N ARG A 134 -3.64 -2.27 -15.19
CA ARG A 134 -2.28 -2.45 -14.67
C ARG A 134 -1.27 -2.60 -15.80
N GLY A 135 -1.52 -3.52 -16.74
CA GLY A 135 -0.63 -3.76 -17.87
C GLY A 135 -0.47 -2.51 -18.73
N ALA A 136 -1.58 -1.83 -19.04
CA ALA A 136 -1.57 -0.59 -19.80
C ALA A 136 -0.78 0.53 -19.09
N PHE A 137 -0.87 0.62 -17.77
CA PHE A 137 -0.06 1.55 -16.98
C PHE A 137 1.43 1.19 -17.00
N GLU A 138 1.78 -0.06 -16.67
CA GLU A 138 3.16 -0.53 -16.58
C GLU A 138 3.89 -0.36 -17.93
N GLU A 139 3.22 -0.69 -19.04
CA GLU A 139 3.75 -0.51 -20.39
C GLU A 139 3.94 0.97 -20.76
N ALA A 140 2.90 1.79 -20.58
CA ALA A 140 2.97 3.21 -20.90
C ALA A 140 4.01 3.96 -20.04
N PHE A 141 4.12 3.60 -18.76
CA PHE A 141 5.14 4.13 -17.86
C PHE A 141 6.55 3.77 -18.34
N ALA A 142 6.81 2.50 -18.63
CA ALA A 142 8.12 2.04 -19.10
C ALA A 142 8.51 2.71 -20.43
N GLU A 143 7.58 2.83 -21.37
CA GLU A 143 7.79 3.51 -22.64
C GLU A 143 8.13 5.00 -22.45
N THR A 144 7.33 5.70 -21.64
CA THR A 144 7.49 7.14 -21.40
C THR A 144 8.82 7.45 -20.71
N VAL A 145 9.19 6.69 -19.66
CA VAL A 145 10.46 6.87 -18.96
C VAL A 145 11.64 6.58 -19.88
N ARG A 146 11.59 5.52 -20.70
CA ARG A 146 12.64 5.24 -21.70
C ARG A 146 12.74 6.34 -22.74
N HIS A 147 11.62 6.87 -23.21
CA HIS A 147 11.59 7.96 -24.19
C HIS A 147 12.23 9.24 -23.63
N ILE A 148 11.85 9.64 -22.42
CA ILE A 148 12.42 10.82 -21.74
C ILE A 148 13.93 10.65 -21.54
N ARG A 149 14.39 9.45 -21.18
CA ARG A 149 15.83 9.19 -21.05
C ARG A 149 16.57 9.27 -22.37
N ARG A 150 16.02 8.73 -23.46
CA ARG A 150 16.66 8.83 -24.78
C ARG A 150 16.75 10.28 -25.27
N THR A 151 15.73 11.08 -24.97
CA THR A 151 15.63 12.46 -25.45
C THR A 151 16.33 13.49 -24.56
N ARG A 152 16.38 13.26 -23.25
CA ARG A 152 16.97 14.20 -22.26
C ARG A 152 18.23 13.68 -21.56
N GLY A 153 18.54 12.39 -21.69
CA GLY A 153 19.74 11.75 -21.15
C GLY A 153 20.87 11.58 -22.17
N ALA A 154 20.75 12.16 -23.37
CA ALA A 154 21.85 12.28 -24.32
C ALA A 154 22.81 13.45 -24.01
N ASP A 155 22.47 14.29 -23.02
CA ASP A 155 23.21 15.51 -22.64
C ASP A 155 23.72 15.50 -21.18
N GLN A 156 24.04 14.32 -20.61
CA GLN A 156 24.79 14.22 -19.35
C GLN A 156 25.86 13.13 -19.40
#